data_AF-A0A433V448-F1
#
_entry.id   AF-A0A433V448-F1
#
_cell.length_a   1.000
_cell.length_b   1.000
_cell.length_c   1.000
_cell.angle_alpha   90.00
_cell.angle_beta   90.00
_cell.angle_gamma   90.00
#
_symmetry.space_group_name_H-M   'P 1'
#
loop_
_entity.id
_entity.type
_entity.pdbx_description
1 polymer ?
#
loop_
_entity_poly.entity_id
_entity_poly.type
_entity_poly.pdbx_seq_one_letter_code
_entity_poly.pdbx_strand_id
1 'polypeptide(L)'
;MVFMLKKIDLREVREPEQKIFKREGIFVYSHTWEVWGEEEDTGNKPESLTFTKSSNDFANNILIVKGSLKDCIEVLSYVILMELHTELMRDKRHGGTRQKNLQEQSKCIRAKQAEIRKACWENGEYRGDSWFIRSTLTREECQWKSQNFTNYVHFQKTN
;
A
#
# COMPACT_ATOMS: atom_id res chain seq x y z
N MET A 1 -24.80 -53.86 10.18
CA MET A 1 -23.51 -53.20 10.46
C MET A 1 -23.82 -51.72 10.68
N VAL A 2 -23.84 -51.27 11.94
CA VAL A 2 -24.28 -49.91 12.33
C VAL A 2 -23.04 -49.05 12.53
N PHE A 3 -22.89 -47.99 11.73
CA PHE A 3 -21.82 -47.01 11.91
C PHE A 3 -22.18 -46.09 13.08
N MET A 4 -21.47 -46.23 14.20
CA MET A 4 -21.48 -45.22 15.25
C MET A 4 -20.67 -44.01 14.79
N LEU A 5 -21.36 -42.92 14.44
CA LEU A 5 -20.76 -41.60 14.27
C LEU A 5 -20.34 -41.09 15.66
N LYS A 6 -19.01 -41.05 15.88
CA LYS A 6 -18.40 -40.38 17.04
C LYS A 6 -18.87 -38.92 17.05
N LYS A 7 -19.49 -38.49 18.16
CA LYS A 7 -19.75 -37.09 18.47
C LYS A 7 -18.43 -36.31 18.38
N ILE A 8 -18.40 -35.32 17.50
CA ILE A 8 -17.34 -34.32 17.43
C ILE A 8 -17.65 -33.31 18.54
N ASP A 9 -16.75 -33.20 19.51
CA ASP A 9 -16.84 -32.22 20.59
C ASP A 9 -16.70 -30.81 20.01
N LEU A 10 -17.79 -30.03 20.07
CA LEU A 10 -17.85 -28.60 19.73
C LEU A 10 -17.22 -27.76 20.86
N ARG A 11 -15.98 -28.04 21.24
CA ARG A 11 -15.23 -27.25 22.22
C ARG A 11 -13.85 -26.90 21.69
N GLU A 12 -13.85 -25.83 20.90
CA GLU A 12 -13.08 -24.62 21.14
C GLU A 12 -13.20 -23.81 19.85
N VAL A 13 -14.23 -22.97 19.79
CA VAL A 13 -14.21 -21.78 18.93
C VAL A 13 -13.10 -20.90 19.51
N ARG A 14 -11.87 -21.25 19.17
CA ARG A 14 -10.69 -20.44 19.40
C ARG A 14 -10.97 -19.20 18.58
N GLU A 15 -11.30 -18.07 19.20
CA GLU A 15 -11.28 -16.77 18.56
C GLU A 15 -9.83 -16.45 18.17
N PRO A 16 -9.42 -16.41 16.89
CA PRO A 16 -8.07 -15.97 16.55
C PRO A 16 -8.05 -14.69 15.72
N GLU A 17 -9.19 -14.25 15.17
CA GLU A 17 -9.14 -13.50 13.92
C GLU A 17 -9.24 -11.98 14.10
N GLN A 18 -9.99 -11.48 15.09
CA GLN A 18 -10.10 -10.03 15.32
C GLN A 18 -8.79 -9.35 15.76
N LYS A 19 -7.82 -10.12 16.30
CA LYS A 19 -6.55 -9.55 16.80
C LYS A 19 -5.53 -9.25 15.69
N ILE A 20 -5.59 -9.93 14.54
CA ILE A 20 -4.67 -9.67 13.41
C ILE A 20 -5.03 -8.32 12.75
N PHE A 21 -6.33 -8.00 12.64
CA PHE A 21 -6.81 -6.71 12.09
C PHE A 21 -6.22 -5.50 12.81
N LYS A 22 -5.98 -5.59 14.12
CA LYS A 22 -5.50 -4.46 14.92
C LYS A 22 -4.04 -4.09 14.66
N ARG A 23 -3.24 -4.95 14.01
CA ARG A 23 -1.81 -4.68 13.80
C ARG A 23 -1.46 -4.30 12.38
N GLU A 24 -2.12 -4.87 11.38
CA GLU A 24 -1.68 -4.70 9.98
C GLU A 24 -2.68 -3.92 9.12
N GLY A 25 -3.97 -3.89 9.45
CA GLY A 25 -4.98 -3.16 8.67
C GLY A 25 -5.78 -4.05 7.71
N ILE A 26 -6.93 -3.56 7.24
CA ILE A 26 -7.92 -4.38 6.51
C ILE A 26 -7.46 -4.78 5.11
N PHE A 27 -6.56 -4.02 4.49
CA PHE A 27 -6.09 -4.29 3.13
C PHE A 27 -4.93 -5.29 3.06
N VAL A 28 -4.54 -5.92 4.18
CA VAL A 28 -3.58 -7.05 4.17
C VAL A 28 -4.07 -8.21 3.28
N TYR A 29 -5.38 -8.33 3.10
CA TYR A 29 -6.02 -9.32 2.23
C TYR A 29 -6.00 -8.96 0.74
N SER A 30 -5.51 -7.77 0.38
CA SER A 30 -5.32 -7.39 -1.01
C SER A 30 -3.99 -7.89 -1.54
N HIS A 31 -4.09 -8.78 -2.53
CA HIS A 31 -2.95 -9.42 -3.17
C HIS A 31 -2.44 -8.62 -4.37
N THR A 32 -3.20 -7.63 -4.84
CA THR A 32 -2.90 -6.87 -6.05
C THR A 32 -3.09 -5.39 -5.80
N TRP A 33 -2.08 -4.64 -6.24
CA TRP A 33 -1.92 -3.21 -6.05
C TRP A 33 -1.53 -2.59 -7.38
N GLU A 34 -1.88 -1.31 -7.54
CA GLU A 34 -1.58 -0.52 -8.73
C GLU A 34 -0.83 0.74 -8.32
N VAL A 35 0.21 1.07 -9.09
CA VAL A 35 0.92 2.34 -9.01
C VAL A 35 0.54 3.18 -10.20
N TRP A 36 0.16 4.42 -9.93
CA TRP A 36 -0.21 5.41 -10.92
C TRP A 36 0.72 6.61 -10.77
N GLY A 37 1.16 7.19 -11.90
CA GLY A 37 1.89 8.45 -11.94
C GLY A 37 1.11 9.52 -12.68
N GLU A 38 1.29 10.78 -12.31
CA GLU A 38 0.76 11.92 -13.05
C GLU A 38 1.53 12.12 -14.36
N GLU A 39 0.83 12.27 -15.47
CA GLU A 39 1.42 12.62 -16.76
C GLU A 39 1.74 14.13 -16.78
N GLU A 40 3.02 14.48 -17.03
CA GLU A 40 3.38 15.88 -17.24
C GLU A 40 2.75 16.37 -18.55
N ASP A 41 1.81 17.31 -18.43
CA ASP A 41 1.21 18.02 -19.56
C ASP A 41 2.32 18.77 -20.33
N THR A 42 2.90 18.12 -21.35
CA THR A 42 3.96 18.71 -22.20
C THR A 42 3.42 19.76 -23.19
N GLY A 43 2.17 20.21 -23.01
CA GLY A 43 1.57 21.31 -23.75
C GLY A 43 1.80 22.65 -23.06
N ASN A 44 2.89 23.34 -23.41
CA ASN A 44 3.14 24.77 -23.18
C ASN A 44 2.01 25.56 -22.50
N LYS A 45 2.14 25.82 -21.19
CA LYS A 45 1.68 27.07 -20.56
C LYS A 45 2.42 27.30 -19.23
N PRO A 46 3.22 28.36 -19.12
CA PRO A 46 3.65 28.87 -17.82
C PRO A 46 2.49 29.73 -17.30
N GLU A 47 1.84 29.34 -16.21
CA GLU A 47 1.31 30.28 -15.21
C GLU A 47 0.58 29.55 -14.07
N SER A 48 1.05 29.84 -12.86
CA SER A 48 0.36 29.69 -11.58
C SER A 48 0.19 28.26 -11.03
N LEU A 49 1.13 27.90 -10.15
CA LEU A 49 0.97 26.87 -9.12
C LEU A 49 -0.20 27.21 -8.19
N THR A 50 -1.43 26.88 -8.58
CA THR A 50 -2.55 26.74 -7.65
C THR A 50 -2.82 25.26 -7.45
N PHE A 51 -2.23 24.73 -6.38
CA PHE A 51 -2.45 23.38 -5.87
C PHE A 51 -3.86 23.27 -5.27
N THR A 52 -4.88 23.25 -6.11
CA THR A 52 -6.25 22.94 -5.69
C THR A 52 -6.51 21.45 -5.93
N LYS A 53 -6.43 20.68 -4.85
CA LYS A 53 -6.98 19.33 -4.70
C LYS A 53 -8.38 19.25 -5.33
N SER A 54 -8.46 18.77 -6.56
CA SER A 54 -9.71 18.34 -7.19
C SER A 54 -9.70 16.82 -7.27
N SER A 55 -10.70 16.20 -6.65
CA SER A 55 -10.88 14.74 -6.60
C SER A 55 -11.21 14.09 -7.96
N ASN A 56 -11.07 14.83 -9.08
CA ASN A 56 -11.50 14.41 -10.41
C ASN A 56 -10.38 14.34 -11.47
N ASP A 57 -9.12 14.58 -11.12
CA ASP A 57 -8.00 14.55 -12.08
C ASP A 57 -7.45 13.12 -12.30
N PHE A 58 -8.34 12.15 -12.54
CA PHE A 58 -7.92 10.79 -12.93
C PHE A 58 -7.66 10.64 -14.43
N ALA A 59 -7.95 11.66 -15.25
CA ALA A 59 -7.84 11.59 -16.69
C ALA A 59 -6.38 11.50 -17.20
N ASN A 60 -5.41 11.98 -16.43
CA ASN A 60 -4.01 12.11 -16.85
C ASN A 60 -3.07 11.21 -16.05
N ASN A 61 -3.54 10.08 -15.52
CA ASN A 61 -2.71 9.16 -14.74
C ASN A 61 -2.29 7.94 -15.57
N ILE A 62 -0.99 7.67 -15.61
CA ILE A 62 -0.42 6.50 -16.29
C ILE A 62 -0.23 5.38 -15.27
N LEU A 63 -0.71 4.17 -15.59
CA LEU A 63 -0.42 2.97 -14.81
C LEU A 63 1.06 2.60 -14.99
N ILE A 64 1.83 2.69 -13.91
CA ILE A 64 3.27 2.38 -13.90
C ILE A 64 3.49 0.88 -13.69
N VAL A 65 2.83 0.31 -12.67
CA VAL A 65 2.97 -1.11 -12.34
C VAL A 65 1.71 -1.64 -11.66
N LYS A 66 1.42 -2.93 -11.90
CA LYS A 66 0.41 -3.70 -11.21
C LYS A 66 1.02 -5.00 -10.69
N GLY A 67 0.87 -5.29 -9.41
CA GLY A 67 1.53 -6.45 -8.79
C GLY A 67 1.28 -6.56 -7.30
N SER A 68 2.17 -7.23 -6.56
CA SER A 68 2.10 -7.22 -5.10
C SER A 68 2.45 -5.83 -4.56
N LEU A 69 2.05 -5.54 -3.32
CA LEU A 69 2.44 -4.28 -2.67
C LEU A 69 3.97 -4.13 -2.59
N LYS A 70 4.68 -5.26 -2.44
CA LYS A 70 6.13 -5.29 -2.42
C LYS A 70 6.70 -4.83 -3.76
N ASP A 71 6.22 -5.41 -4.87
CA ASP A 71 6.68 -5.06 -6.23
C ASP A 71 6.41 -3.58 -6.53
N CYS A 72 5.24 -3.08 -6.13
CA CYS A 72 4.88 -1.67 -6.29
C CYS A 72 5.84 -0.74 -5.54
N ILE A 73 6.19 -1.07 -4.29
CA ILE A 73 7.13 -0.28 -3.49
C ILE A 73 8.57 -0.39 -4.05
N GLU A 74 8.96 -1.54 -4.59
CA GLU A 74 10.26 -1.72 -5.21
C GLU A 74 10.42 -0.83 -6.44
N VAL A 75 9.42 -0.78 -7.33
CA VAL A 75 9.40 0.12 -8.49
C VAL A 75 9.51 1.60 -8.07
N LEU A 76 8.83 1.98 -6.99
CA LEU A 76 8.84 3.35 -6.47
C LEU A 76 10.08 3.70 -5.63
N SER A 77 10.98 2.75 -5.35
CA SER A 77 12.11 2.98 -4.44
C SER A 77 13.03 4.11 -4.91
N TYR A 78 13.23 4.24 -6.22
CA TYR A 78 14.01 5.35 -6.79
C TYR A 78 13.29 6.68 -6.67
N VAL A 79 11.98 6.71 -6.92
CA VAL A 79 11.15 7.94 -6.80
C VAL A 79 11.14 8.44 -5.36
N ILE A 80 10.93 7.53 -4.39
CA ILE A 80 10.97 7.83 -2.95
C ILE A 80 12.34 8.41 -2.56
N LEU A 81 13.44 7.86 -3.09
CA LEU A 81 14.77 8.40 -2.84
C LEU A 81 14.91 9.84 -3.34
N MET A 82 14.39 10.12 -4.54
CA MET A 82 14.44 11.46 -5.14
C MET A 82 13.57 12.46 -4.37
N GLU A 83 12.38 12.06 -3.91
CA GLU A 83 11.51 12.88 -3.06
C GLU A 83 12.22 13.23 -1.74
N LEU A 84 12.74 12.23 -1.03
CA LEU A 84 13.47 12.42 0.23
C LEU A 84 14.71 13.31 0.04
N HIS A 85 15.42 13.19 -1.08
CA HIS A 85 16.54 14.05 -1.40
C HIS A 85 16.08 15.50 -1.65
N THR A 86 14.97 15.68 -2.36
CA THR A 86 14.39 16.99 -2.65
C THR A 86 13.89 17.70 -1.39
N GLU A 87 13.24 16.97 -0.48
CA GLU A 87 12.86 17.46 0.86
C GLU A 87 14.10 17.91 1.64
N LEU A 88 15.14 17.08 1.68
CA LEU A 88 16.39 17.41 2.38
C LEU A 88 17.04 18.67 1.80
N MET A 89 17.01 18.86 0.48
CA MET A 89 17.55 20.07 -0.18
C MET A 89 16.68 21.31 0.04
N ARG A 90 15.35 21.17 0.23
CA ARG A 90 14.48 22.28 0.68
C ARG A 90 14.84 22.71 2.11
N ASP A 91 15.12 21.76 2.99
CA ASP A 91 15.53 22.04 4.37
C ASP A 91 16.89 22.75 4.46
N LYS A 92 17.84 22.42 3.58
CA LYS A 92 19.15 23.11 3.55
C LYS A 92 19.06 24.59 3.23
N ARG A 93 18.05 25.03 2.46
CA ARG A 93 17.81 26.46 2.19
C ARG A 93 17.48 27.26 3.45
N HIS A 94 17.13 26.57 4.54
CA HIS A 94 16.84 27.12 5.86
C HIS A 94 17.98 26.88 6.88
N GLY A 95 19.21 26.55 6.43
CA GLY A 95 20.41 26.49 7.28
C GLY A 95 20.80 25.12 7.82
N GLY A 96 20.22 24.02 7.31
CA GLY A 96 20.54 22.66 7.77
C GLY A 96 21.77 22.02 7.09
N THR A 97 22.95 22.07 7.70
CA THR A 97 24.16 21.39 7.19
C THR A 97 24.20 19.92 7.63
N ARG A 98 23.35 19.05 7.09
CA ARG A 98 23.50 17.59 7.33
C ARG A 98 23.54 16.80 6.04
N GLN A 99 24.76 16.47 5.60
CA GLN A 99 25.00 15.47 4.58
C GLN A 99 24.83 14.10 5.24
N LYS A 100 23.68 13.45 5.00
CA LYS A 100 23.43 12.09 5.50
C LYS A 100 24.36 11.13 4.76
N ASN A 101 25.09 10.28 5.49
CA ASN A 101 25.89 9.21 4.88
C ASN A 101 24.97 8.14 4.25
N LEU A 102 25.53 7.24 3.44
CA LEU A 102 24.78 6.18 2.73
C LEU A 102 23.95 5.30 3.67
N GLN A 103 24.42 5.07 4.90
CA GLN A 103 23.74 4.25 5.89
C GLN A 103 22.51 4.97 6.46
N GLU A 104 22.61 6.28 6.73
CA GLU A 104 21.50 7.11 7.16
C GLU A 104 20.45 7.26 6.04
N GLN A 105 20.87 7.42 4.78
CA GLN A 105 19.95 7.46 3.63
C GLN A 105 19.19 6.14 3.49
N SER A 106 19.89 5.00 3.56
CA SER A 106 19.25 3.67 3.49
C SER A 106 18.23 3.47 4.61
N LYS A 107 18.51 3.97 5.82
CA LYS A 107 17.54 3.93 6.94
C LYS A 107 16.32 4.81 6.66
N CYS A 108 16.51 6.00 6.10
CA CYS A 108 15.41 6.90 5.75
C CYS A 108 14.49 6.29 4.68
N ILE A 109 15.06 5.70 3.62
CA ILE A 109 14.28 5.02 2.57
C ILE A 109 13.45 3.88 3.17
N ARG A 110 14.08 3.01 3.99
CA ARG A 110 13.37 1.90 4.64
C ARG A 110 12.25 2.39 5.57
N ALA A 111 12.48 3.47 6.32
CA ALA A 111 11.47 4.07 7.17
C ALA A 111 10.28 4.60 6.35
N LYS A 112 10.55 5.29 5.24
CA LYS A 112 9.51 5.80 4.34
C LYS A 112 8.72 4.67 3.67
N GLN A 113 9.40 3.62 3.21
CA GLN A 113 8.75 2.42 2.68
C GLN A 113 7.86 1.72 3.71
N ALA A 114 8.27 1.70 4.98
CA ALA A 114 7.46 1.13 6.05
C ALA A 114 6.22 1.98 6.35
N GLU A 115 6.35 3.30 6.33
CA GLU A 115 5.22 4.25 6.43
C GLU A 115 4.22 4.03 5.29
N ILE A 116 4.70 3.98 4.04
CA ILE A 116 3.88 3.72 2.84
C ILE A 116 3.14 2.40 2.99
N ARG A 117 3.86 1.33 3.36
CA ARG A 117 3.27 0.00 3.52
C ARG A 117 2.16 -0.01 4.57
N LYS A 118 2.40 0.63 5.71
CA LYS A 118 1.41 0.75 6.79
C LYS A 118 0.17 1.49 6.31
N ALA A 119 0.34 2.65 5.66
CA ALA A 119 -0.77 3.43 5.13
C ALA A 119 -1.57 2.66 4.07
N CYS A 120 -0.90 1.93 3.17
CA CYS A 120 -1.56 1.06 2.21
C CYS A 120 -2.42 0.01 2.91
N TRP A 121 -1.91 -0.69 3.92
CA TRP A 121 -2.70 -1.71 4.60
C TRP A 121 -3.87 -1.16 5.43
N GLU A 122 -3.73 0.04 6.00
CA GLU A 122 -4.78 0.69 6.78
C GLU A 122 -5.88 1.32 5.89
N ASN A 123 -5.46 2.02 4.84
CA ASN A 123 -6.34 2.89 4.04
C ASN A 123 -6.66 2.35 2.65
N GLY A 124 -5.85 1.40 2.15
CA GLY A 124 -5.99 0.87 0.79
C GLY A 124 -5.31 1.75 -0.26
N GLU A 125 -4.72 2.88 0.14
CA GLU A 125 -3.97 3.76 -0.76
C GLU A 125 -2.88 4.55 -0.02
N TYR A 126 -1.92 5.04 -0.80
CA TYR A 126 -0.93 6.04 -0.39
C TYR A 126 -0.66 6.99 -1.55
N ARG A 127 -0.57 8.30 -1.27
CA ARG A 127 -0.28 9.34 -2.27
C ARG A 127 1.06 9.99 -1.97
N GLY A 128 1.97 9.94 -2.94
CA GLY A 128 3.21 10.71 -2.98
C GLY A 128 3.01 12.05 -3.72
N ASP A 129 4.10 12.69 -4.13
CA ASP A 129 4.05 14.03 -4.73
C ASP A 129 3.46 14.00 -6.16
N SER A 130 3.80 12.99 -6.95
CA SER A 130 3.37 12.84 -8.35
C SER A 130 2.93 11.41 -8.71
N TRP A 131 2.63 10.61 -7.68
CA TRP A 131 2.26 9.20 -7.83
C TRP A 131 1.37 8.74 -6.69
N PHE A 132 0.66 7.64 -6.89
CA PHE A 132 -0.07 6.97 -5.81
C PHE A 132 -0.09 5.46 -5.98
N ILE A 133 -0.10 4.75 -4.85
CA ILE A 133 -0.38 3.32 -4.78
C ILE A 133 -1.84 3.16 -4.35
N ARG A 134 -2.58 2.26 -4.99
CA ARG A 134 -3.90 1.85 -4.51
C ARG A 134 -4.10 0.34 -4.59
N SER A 135 -4.95 -0.15 -3.72
CA SER A 135 -5.46 -1.52 -3.76
C SER A 135 -6.38 -1.69 -4.96
N THR A 136 -6.35 -2.87 -5.60
CA THR A 136 -7.38 -3.21 -6.59
C THR A 136 -8.68 -3.69 -5.96
N LEU A 137 -8.66 -3.99 -4.66
CA LEU A 137 -9.84 -4.40 -3.91
C LEU A 137 -10.38 -3.22 -3.11
N THR A 138 -11.68 -3.18 -2.99
CA THR A 138 -12.40 -2.30 -2.07
C THR A 138 -12.25 -2.79 -0.63
N ARG A 139 -12.57 -1.92 0.33
CA ARG A 139 -12.56 -2.27 1.76
C ARG A 139 -13.55 -3.39 2.05
N GLU A 140 -14.73 -3.35 1.43
CA GLU A 140 -15.80 -4.33 1.59
C GLU A 140 -15.36 -5.71 1.10
N GLU A 141 -14.68 -5.79 -0.04
CA GLU A 141 -14.12 -7.05 -0.55
C GLU A 141 -13.02 -7.61 0.37
N CYS A 142 -12.16 -6.75 0.91
CA CYS A 142 -11.16 -7.16 1.89
C CYS A 142 -11.80 -7.63 3.20
N GLN A 143 -12.85 -6.97 3.69
CA GLN A 143 -13.63 -7.41 4.85
C GLN A 143 -14.28 -8.76 4.60
N TRP A 144 -14.92 -8.94 3.44
CA TRP A 144 -15.51 -10.21 3.08
C TRP A 144 -14.45 -11.33 3.03
N LYS A 145 -13.29 -11.09 2.41
CA LYS A 145 -12.19 -12.06 2.37
C LYS A 145 -11.67 -12.41 3.76
N SER A 146 -11.57 -11.42 4.64
CA SER A 146 -11.11 -11.62 6.00
C SER A 146 -12.03 -12.54 6.82
N GLN A 147 -13.35 -12.45 6.60
CA GLN A 147 -14.35 -13.25 7.27
C GLN A 147 -14.51 -14.66 6.67
N ASN A 148 -14.08 -14.85 5.42
CA ASN A 148 -14.27 -16.08 4.65
C ASN A 148 -12.94 -16.81 4.35
N PHE A 149 -11.85 -16.47 5.02
CA PHE A 149 -10.52 -16.99 4.73
C PHE A 149 -10.42 -18.52 4.91
N THR A 150 -11.24 -19.12 5.79
CA THR A 150 -11.39 -20.57 5.96
C THR A 150 -11.98 -21.28 4.73
N ASN A 151 -12.85 -20.61 3.95
CA ASN A 151 -13.40 -21.15 2.71
C ASN A 151 -12.43 -20.98 1.53
N TYR A 152 -11.58 -19.94 1.55
CA TYR A 152 -10.67 -19.62 0.46
C TYR A 152 -9.48 -20.58 0.35
N VAL A 153 -8.92 -21.03 1.49
CA VAL A 153 -7.82 -22.01 1.52
C VAL A 153 -8.30 -23.41 1.08
N HIS A 154 -9.57 -23.74 1.29
CA HIS A 154 -10.13 -25.01 0.81
C HIS A 154 -10.31 -25.03 -0.71
N PHE A 155 -10.70 -23.90 -1.31
CA PHE A 155 -10.92 -23.79 -2.75
C PHE A 155 -9.62 -23.86 -3.58
N GLN A 156 -8.50 -23.36 -3.05
CA GLN A 156 -7.19 -23.43 -3.73
C GLN A 156 -6.48 -24.78 -3.62
N LYS A 157 -6.93 -25.69 -2.76
CA LYS A 157 -6.34 -27.04 -2.63
C LYS A 157 -7.09 -28.12 -3.44
N THR A 158 -8.21 -27.77 -4.06
CA THR A 158 -9.08 -28.70 -4.79
C THR A 158 -9.11 -28.48 -6.30
N ASN A 159 -8.31 -27.55 -6.82
CA ASN A 159 -7.99 -27.39 -8.24
C ASN A 159 -6.48 -27.51 -8.45
#